data_AF-A0A0Q0FNC4-F1
#
_entry.id   AF-A0A0Q0FNC4-F1
#
_cell.length_a   1.000
_cell.length_b   1.000
_cell.length_c   1.000
_cell.angle_alpha   90.00
_cell.angle_beta   90.00
_cell.angle_gamma   90.00
#
_symmetry.space_group_name_H-M   'P 1'
#
loop_
_entity.id
_entity.type
_entity.pdbx_description
1 polymer ?
#
loop_
_entity_poly.entity_id
_entity_poly.type
_entity_poly.pdbx_seq_one_letter_code
_entity_poly.pdbx_strand_id
1 'polypeptide(L)'
;MSIYDEDETTFKMEAFSKATTQAFALGNVEQALCYLNYMAEKPINAKAKVIEHIDVYYVETLFWGASPHTIALGWPFVPESLQTLYINFHGKAP
;
A
#
# COMPACT_ATOMS: atom_id res chain seq x y z
N MET A 1 -1.06 -6.22 26.66
CA MET A 1 -0.92 -5.86 25.24
C MET A 1 -0.69 -7.17 24.51
N SER A 2 -1.68 -7.66 23.77
CA SER A 2 -1.66 -9.00 23.20
C SER A 2 -0.74 -9.03 21.98
N ILE A 3 0.25 -9.92 21.99
CA ILE A 3 1.16 -10.23 20.88
C ILE A 3 0.45 -10.78 19.63
N TYR A 4 -0.87 -10.99 19.70
CA TYR A 4 -1.69 -11.48 18.59
C TYR A 4 -2.24 -10.35 17.67
N ASP A 5 -2.24 -9.09 18.11
CA ASP A 5 -2.82 -7.98 17.32
C ASP A 5 -1.88 -7.48 16.21
N GLU A 6 -0.56 -7.65 16.34
CA GLU A 6 0.42 -7.19 15.34
C GLU A 6 0.39 -8.07 14.09
N ASP A 7 0.37 -9.40 14.25
CA ASP A 7 0.41 -10.36 13.14
C ASP A 7 -0.87 -10.27 12.27
N GLU A 8 -2.04 -10.13 12.90
CA GLU A 8 -3.31 -9.97 12.19
C GLU A 8 -3.39 -8.63 11.43
N THR A 9 -2.80 -7.56 12.00
CA THR A 9 -2.75 -6.24 11.35
C THR A 9 -1.82 -6.27 10.14
N THR A 10 -0.64 -6.87 10.28
CA THR A 10 0.34 -7.07 9.21
C THR A 10 -0.27 -7.85 8.05
N PHE A 11 -0.89 -9.00 8.34
CA PHE A 11 -1.54 -9.82 7.32
C PHE A 11 -2.64 -9.05 6.56
N LYS A 12 -3.45 -8.25 7.27
CA LYS A 12 -4.48 -7.41 6.63
C LYS A 12 -3.89 -6.35 5.71
N MET A 13 -2.78 -5.71 6.09
CA MET A 13 -2.12 -4.69 5.26
C MET A 13 -1.50 -5.30 4.00
N GLU A 14 -0.83 -6.44 4.14
CA GLU A 14 -0.26 -7.18 3.01
C GLU A 14 -1.37 -7.64 2.04
N ALA A 15 -2.45 -8.23 2.56
CA ALA A 15 -3.59 -8.65 1.75
C ALA A 15 -4.24 -7.46 1.02
N PHE A 16 -4.33 -6.31 1.67
CA PHE A 16 -4.88 -5.09 1.07
C PHE A 16 -3.98 -4.54 -0.04
N SER A 17 -2.66 -4.52 0.18
CA SER A 17 -1.66 -4.11 -0.80
C SER A 17 -1.65 -5.00 -2.05
N LYS A 18 -1.78 -6.32 -1.84
CA LYS A 18 -1.97 -7.31 -2.92
C LYS A 18 -3.27 -7.05 -3.68
N ALA A 19 -4.37 -6.75 -2.98
CA ALA A 19 -5.64 -6.42 -3.63
C ALA A 19 -5.55 -5.14 -4.47
N THR A 20 -4.86 -4.10 -3.99
CA THR A 20 -4.57 -2.89 -4.78
C THR A 20 -3.79 -3.21 -6.05
N THR A 21 -2.74 -4.02 -5.93
CA THR A 21 -1.91 -4.43 -7.07
C THR A 21 -2.71 -5.27 -8.08
N GLN A 22 -3.54 -6.18 -7.58
CA GLN A 22 -4.41 -7.01 -8.42
C GLN A 22 -5.49 -6.19 -9.13
N ALA A 23 -6.06 -5.17 -8.48
CA ALA A 23 -7.02 -4.28 -9.12
C ALA A 23 -6.40 -3.55 -10.32
N PHE A 24 -5.17 -3.08 -10.20
CA PHE A 24 -4.43 -2.53 -11.35
C PHE A 24 -4.15 -3.60 -12.42
N ALA A 25 -3.74 -4.81 -12.02
CA ALA A 25 -3.46 -5.89 -12.96
C ALA A 25 -4.69 -6.33 -13.77
N LEU A 26 -5.89 -6.26 -13.18
CA LEU A 26 -7.16 -6.56 -13.82
C LEU A 26 -7.77 -5.38 -14.59
N GLY A 27 -7.13 -4.20 -14.55
CA GLY A 27 -7.63 -2.98 -15.19
C GLY A 27 -8.76 -2.27 -14.43
N ASN A 28 -9.05 -2.69 -13.19
CA ASN A 28 -10.04 -2.08 -12.32
C ASN A 28 -9.49 -0.83 -11.62
N VAL A 29 -9.14 0.19 -12.41
CA VAL A 29 -8.43 1.39 -11.94
C VAL A 29 -9.23 2.16 -10.88
N GLU A 30 -10.55 2.30 -11.03
CA GLU A 30 -11.39 2.99 -10.04
C GLU A 30 -11.33 2.31 -8.67
N GLN A 31 -11.33 0.97 -8.63
CA GLN A 31 -11.25 0.23 -7.38
C GLN A 31 -9.86 0.35 -6.76
N ALA A 32 -8.81 0.30 -7.57
CA ALA A 32 -7.44 0.51 -7.11
C ALA A 32 -7.26 1.92 -6.52
N LEU A 33 -7.85 2.94 -7.14
CA LEU A 33 -7.86 4.32 -6.64
C LEU A 33 -8.58 4.45 -5.30
N CYS A 34 -9.75 3.82 -5.14
CA CYS A 34 -10.45 3.78 -3.85
C CYS A 34 -9.58 3.18 -2.74
N TYR A 35 -8.84 2.10 -3.04
CA TYR A 35 -7.93 1.49 -2.08
C TYR A 35 -6.73 2.38 -1.74
N LEU A 36 -6.14 3.03 -2.74
CA LEU A 36 -5.05 3.97 -2.54
C LEU A 36 -5.48 5.18 -1.70
N ASN A 37 -6.64 5.77 -1.99
CA ASN A 37 -7.18 6.91 -1.24
C ASN A 37 -7.47 6.51 0.21
N TYR A 38 -8.09 5.34 0.42
CA TYR A 38 -8.31 4.82 1.76
C TYR A 38 -7.01 4.71 2.56
N MET A 39 -5.93 4.23 1.94
CA MET A 39 -4.63 4.10 2.59
C MET A 39 -3.92 5.44 2.78
N ALA A 40 -4.12 6.42 1.90
CA ALA A 40 -3.57 7.76 2.04
C ALA A 40 -4.28 8.59 3.13
N GLU A 41 -5.56 8.31 3.39
CA GLU A 41 -6.35 9.01 4.41
C GLU A 41 -6.15 8.42 5.82
N LYS A 42 -5.80 7.13 5.91
CA LYS A 42 -5.65 6.41 7.19
C LYS A 42 -4.61 7.04 8.13
N PRO A 43 -3.43 7.50 7.66
CA PRO A 43 -2.43 8.15 8.52
C PRO A 43 -2.89 9.47 9.16
N ILE A 44 -3.80 10.20 8.50
CA ILE A 44 -4.25 11.53 8.95
C ILE A 44 -5.00 11.46 10.29
N ASN A 45 -5.63 10.32 10.61
CA ASN A 45 -6.44 10.12 11.81
C ASN A 45 -5.92 9.01 12.74
N ALA A 46 -4.75 8.44 12.45
CA ALA A 46 -4.26 7.24 13.10
C ALA A 46 -3.26 7.52 14.23
N LYS A 47 -3.21 6.61 15.21
CA LYS A 47 -2.14 6.58 16.21
C LYS A 47 -0.81 6.24 15.52
N ALA A 48 0.31 6.78 16.00
CA ALA A 48 1.64 6.62 15.41
C ALA A 48 1.99 5.16 15.04
N LYS A 49 1.59 4.18 15.86
CA LYS A 49 1.84 2.75 15.60
C LYS A 49 1.12 2.20 14.36
N VAL A 50 -0.07 2.72 14.03
CA VAL A 50 -0.83 2.35 12.83
C VAL A 50 -0.23 3.02 11.59
N ILE A 51 0.31 4.24 11.73
CA ILE A 51 1.06 4.92 10.66
C ILE A 51 2.30 4.10 10.31
N GLU A 52 3.10 3.72 11.32
CA GLU A 52 4.28 2.87 11.13
C GLU A 52 3.95 1.54 10.44
N HIS A 53 2.83 0.90 10.77
CA HIS A 53 2.41 -0.35 10.11
C HIS A 53 1.99 -0.15 8.65
N ILE A 54 1.36 0.98 8.33
CA ILE A 54 1.03 1.35 6.94
C ILE A 54 2.33 1.61 6.17
N ASP A 55 3.24 2.37 6.78
CA ASP A 55 4.51 2.81 6.19
C ASP A 55 5.50 1.67 5.98
N VAL A 56 5.37 0.55 6.70
CA VAL A 56 6.24 -0.62 6.55
C VAL A 56 5.56 -1.67 5.68
N TYR A 57 4.47 -2.28 6.16
CA TYR A 57 3.95 -3.50 5.54
C TYR A 57 3.16 -3.26 4.26
N TYR A 58 2.43 -2.14 4.15
CA TYR A 58 1.65 -1.88 2.94
C TYR A 58 2.55 -1.52 1.76
N VAL A 59 3.54 -0.64 1.97
CA VAL A 59 4.48 -0.23 0.92
C VAL A 59 5.52 -1.31 0.61
N GLU A 60 5.92 -2.14 1.58
CA GLU A 60 6.80 -3.28 1.35
C GLU A 60 6.22 -4.21 0.27
N THR A 61 4.91 -4.46 0.32
CA THR A 61 4.27 -5.44 -0.56
C THR A 61 3.60 -4.82 -1.79
N LEU A 62 3.52 -3.48 -1.87
CA LEU A 62 2.87 -2.80 -2.98
C LEU A 62 3.65 -3.04 -4.27
N PHE A 63 2.98 -3.45 -5.34
CA PHE A 63 3.60 -3.86 -6.60
C PHE A 63 4.56 -5.05 -6.53
N TRP A 64 4.65 -5.76 -5.40
CA TRP A 64 5.51 -6.93 -5.33
C TRP A 64 5.04 -8.02 -6.31
N GLY A 65 5.91 -8.38 -7.25
CA GLY A 65 5.60 -9.36 -8.30
C GLY A 65 4.67 -8.82 -9.40
N ALA A 66 4.38 -7.52 -9.41
CA ALA A 66 3.60 -6.88 -10.47
C ALA A 66 4.37 -6.84 -11.80
N SER A 67 3.64 -6.92 -12.90
CA SER A 67 4.25 -6.78 -14.23
C SER A 67 4.70 -5.33 -14.47
N PRO A 68 5.69 -5.08 -15.35
CA PRO A 68 6.08 -3.72 -15.72
C PRO A 68 4.91 -2.88 -16.25
N HIS A 69 3.96 -3.52 -16.94
CA HIS A 69 2.75 -2.86 -17.43
C HIS A 69 1.85 -2.41 -16.27
N THR A 70 1.65 -3.28 -15.28
CA THR A 70 0.86 -2.97 -14.07
C THR A 70 1.48 -1.84 -13.26
N ILE A 71 2.81 -1.82 -13.13
CA ILE A 71 3.54 -0.76 -12.43
C ILE A 71 3.41 0.56 -13.20
N ALA A 72 3.64 0.55 -14.51
CA ALA A 72 3.53 1.75 -15.34
C ALA A 72 2.11 2.36 -15.34
N LEU A 73 1.09 1.52 -15.25
CA LEU A 73 -0.30 1.98 -15.09
C LEU A 73 -0.59 2.47 -13.68
N GLY A 74 -0.16 1.74 -12.65
CA GLY A 74 -0.57 1.99 -11.27
C GLY A 74 0.23 3.08 -10.56
N TRP A 75 1.54 3.17 -10.80
CA TRP A 75 2.43 4.10 -10.10
C TRP A 75 2.00 5.57 -10.20
N PRO A 76 1.59 6.11 -11.38
CA PRO A 76 1.12 7.48 -11.50
C PRO A 76 -0.13 7.80 -10.67
N PHE A 77 -0.90 6.78 -10.28
CA PHE A 77 -2.11 6.93 -9.47
C PHE A 77 -1.85 6.85 -7.97
N VAL A 78 -0.67 6.42 -7.54
CA VAL A 78 -0.31 6.35 -6.12
C VAL A 78 -0.24 7.79 -5.58
N PRO A 79 -0.94 8.13 -4.48
CA PRO A 79 -0.84 9.43 -3.84
C PRO A 79 0.60 9.79 -3.44
N GLU A 80 0.99 11.07 -3.53
CA GLU A 80 2.36 11.52 -3.24
C GLU A 80 2.88 11.10 -1.86
N SER A 81 2.01 11.06 -0.85
CA SER A 81 2.35 10.58 0.50
C SER A 81 2.80 9.12 0.49
N LEU A 82 2.05 8.25 -0.19
CA LEU A 82 2.38 6.84 -0.34
C LEU A 82 3.58 6.62 -1.27
N GLN A 83 3.75 7.44 -2.31
CA GLN A 83 4.96 7.40 -3.14
C GLN A 83 6.20 7.72 -2.31
N THR A 84 6.12 8.75 -1.45
CA THR A 84 7.22 9.14 -0.55
C THR A 84 7.56 8.03 0.42
N LEU A 85 6.55 7.41 1.04
CA LEU A 85 6.75 6.27 1.94
C LEU A 85 7.39 5.08 1.21
N TYR A 86 6.90 4.76 0.02
CA TYR A 86 7.44 3.69 -0.81
C TYR A 86 8.92 3.94 -1.16
N ILE A 87 9.25 5.15 -1.63
CA ILE A 87 10.63 5.51 -1.99
C ILE A 87 11.54 5.53 -0.76
N ASN A 88 11.07 6.01 0.39
CA ASN A 88 11.84 5.99 1.63
C ASN A 88 12.13 4.56 2.09
N PHE A 89 11.20 3.62 1.85
CA PHE A 89 11.36 2.22 2.21
C PHE A 89 12.28 1.46 1.23
N HIS A 90 12.01 1.56 -0.08
CA HIS A 90 12.70 0.79 -1.12
C HIS A 90 13.92 1.49 -1.73
N GLY A 91 14.11 2.78 -1.46
CA GLY A 91 15.15 3.65 -2.01
C GLY A 91 14.91 4.12 -3.45
N LYS A 92 13.83 3.67 -4.11
CA LYS A 92 13.48 4.02 -5.49
C LYS A 92 11.99 3.76 -5.79
N ALA A 93 11.51 4.31 -6.90
CA ALA A 93 10.21 3.95 -7.47
C ALA A 93 10.20 2.46 -7.92
N PRO A 94 9.01 1.81 -7.92
CA PRO A 94 8.84 0.41 -8.31
C PRO A 94 9.32 0.09 -9.73
#